data_AF-A0A1C5H4A1-F1
#
_entry.id   AF-A0A1C5H4A1-F1
#
_cell.length_a   1.000
_cell.length_b   1.000
_cell.length_c   1.000
_cell.angle_alpha   90.00
_cell.angle_beta   90.00
_cell.angle_gamma   90.00
#
_symmetry.space_group_name_H-M   'P 1'
#
loop_
_entity.id
_entity.type
_entity.pdbx_description
1 polymer ?
#
loop_
_entity_poly.entity_id
_entity_poly.type
_entity_poly.pdbx_seq_one_letter_code
_entity_poly.pdbx_strand_id
1 'polypeptide(L)'
;MNREGSAPQAGRHGLGPAGRALLCVFLISTVLVVLALQTATGVTYLGGSSYNTEFANPTWWLAGFLLFVPIYLSSRRYPKHAAISVVAALVPQFALPTVVVYGYMDGGWGSGLEFFGYLFPIFMMPLFAAAAAVGAWLGRRKQRPQDGLRLAGR
;
A
#
# COMPACT_ATOMS: atom_id res chain seq x y z
N MET A 1 39.27 39.16 -12.85
CA MET A 1 38.38 38.28 -13.66
C MET A 1 38.81 36.85 -13.37
N ASN A 2 38.12 36.15 -12.46
CA ASN A 2 38.28 34.70 -12.23
C ASN A 2 36.96 34.19 -11.67
N ARG A 3 36.17 33.52 -12.51
CA ARG A 3 34.98 32.77 -12.10
C ARG A 3 35.45 31.37 -11.74
N GLU A 4 35.70 31.13 -10.46
CA GLU A 4 35.84 29.76 -9.96
C GLU A 4 34.51 29.05 -10.16
N GLY A 5 34.52 28.03 -11.01
CA GLY A 5 33.38 27.19 -11.30
C GLY A 5 33.00 26.42 -10.04
N SER A 6 31.91 26.83 -9.41
CA SER A 6 31.23 26.05 -8.39
C SER A 6 30.88 24.69 -8.99
N ALA A 7 31.56 23.63 -8.55
CA ALA A 7 31.24 22.26 -8.89
C ALA A 7 29.74 22.00 -8.60
N PRO A 8 29.01 21.28 -9.48
CA PRO A 8 27.63 20.94 -9.23
C PRO A 8 27.58 20.09 -7.96
N GLN A 9 26.99 20.64 -6.89
CA GLN A 9 26.65 19.86 -5.72
C GLN A 9 25.75 18.72 -6.19
N ALA A 10 26.29 17.50 -6.18
CA ALA A 10 25.52 16.28 -6.35
C ALA A 10 24.50 16.23 -5.20
N GLY A 11 23.33 16.79 -5.46
CA GLY A 11 22.23 16.86 -4.52
C GLY A 11 21.89 15.44 -4.12
N ARG A 12 22.03 15.13 -2.83
CA ARG A 12 21.48 13.91 -2.24
C ARG A 12 19.97 13.91 -2.53
N HIS A 13 19.56 13.19 -3.56
CA HIS A 13 18.15 12.95 -3.92
C HIS A 13 17.51 11.99 -2.89
N GLY A 14 17.54 12.37 -1.62
CA GLY A 14 16.83 11.64 -0.57
C GLY A 14 15.33 11.89 -0.69
N LEU A 15 14.53 10.84 -0.48
CA LEU A 15 13.09 10.97 -0.33
C LEU A 15 12.77 11.99 0.78
N GLY A 16 12.03 13.04 0.43
CA GLY A 16 11.49 13.99 1.38
C GLY A 16 10.53 13.32 2.37
N PRO A 17 10.13 14.01 3.45
CA PRO A 17 9.31 13.42 4.52
C PRO A 17 8.00 12.77 4.03
N ALA A 18 7.33 13.38 3.04
CA ALA A 18 6.12 12.80 2.42
C ALA A 18 6.44 11.52 1.64
N GLY A 19 7.54 11.51 0.87
CA GLY A 19 8.00 10.33 0.14
C GLY A 19 8.33 9.17 1.07
N ARG A 20 8.95 9.43 2.22
CA ARG A 20 9.20 8.41 3.25
C ARG A 20 7.91 7.85 3.83
N ALA A 21 6.93 8.70 4.14
CA ALA A 21 5.63 8.24 4.65
C ALA A 21 4.91 7.34 3.63
N LEU A 22 4.92 7.71 2.36
CA LEU A 22 4.37 6.91 1.27
C LEU A 22 5.12 5.57 1.11
N LEU A 23 6.45 5.60 1.18
CA LEU A 23 7.28 4.39 1.15
C LEU A 23 6.94 3.48 2.34
N CYS A 24 6.75 4.01 3.54
CA CYS A 24 6.33 3.22 4.70
C CYS A 24 4.96 2.55 4.49
N VAL A 25 3.97 3.28 3.95
CA VAL A 25 2.65 2.69 3.64
C VAL A 25 2.80 1.55 2.63
N PHE A 26 3.58 1.77 1.57
CA PHE A 26 3.87 0.75 0.56
C PHE A 26 4.53 -0.48 1.19
N LEU A 27 5.61 -0.29 1.95
CA LEU A 27 6.35 -1.38 2.59
C LEU A 27 5.48 -2.18 3.55
N ILE A 28 4.66 -1.52 4.38
CA ILE A 28 3.73 -2.23 5.28
C ILE A 28 2.75 -3.08 4.46
N SER A 29 2.20 -2.54 3.37
CA SER A 29 1.30 -3.29 2.50
C SER A 29 2.00 -4.48 1.82
N THR A 30 3.23 -4.29 1.34
CA THR A 30 4.04 -5.37 0.78
C THR A 30 4.36 -6.45 1.79
N VAL A 31 4.70 -6.10 3.05
CA VAL A 31 4.96 -7.10 4.09
C VAL A 31 3.74 -7.96 4.34
N LEU A 32 2.54 -7.38 4.40
CA LEU A 32 1.30 -8.16 4.57
C LEU A 32 1.08 -9.16 3.43
N VAL A 33 1.34 -8.74 2.19
CA VAL A 33 1.24 -9.61 1.01
C VAL A 33 2.28 -10.72 1.06
N VAL A 34 3.53 -10.40 1.40
CA VAL A 34 4.60 -11.38 1.53
C VAL A 34 4.28 -12.38 2.64
N LEU A 35 3.78 -11.91 3.79
CA LEU A 35 3.34 -12.81 4.87
C LEU A 35 2.22 -13.73 4.41
N ALA A 36 1.20 -13.21 3.72
CA ALA A 36 0.13 -14.03 3.16
C ALA A 36 0.65 -15.14 2.23
N LEU A 37 1.62 -14.84 1.37
CA LEU A 37 2.23 -15.83 0.47
C LEU A 37 3.12 -16.83 1.23
N GLN A 38 3.95 -16.36 2.16
CA GLN A 38 4.94 -17.18 2.87
C GLN A 38 4.31 -18.15 3.88
N THR A 39 3.17 -17.78 4.47
CA THR A 39 2.46 -18.65 5.43
C THR A 39 1.35 -19.47 4.78
N ALA A 40 1.30 -19.52 3.45
CA ALA A 40 0.37 -20.37 2.72
C ALA A 40 0.83 -21.83 2.82
N THR A 41 -0.11 -22.77 2.96
CA THR A 41 0.23 -24.19 3.10
C THR A 41 0.66 -24.87 1.80
N GLY A 42 0.45 -24.22 0.65
CA GLY A 42 0.81 -24.75 -0.66
C GLY A 42 -0.09 -25.92 -1.06
N VAL A 43 0.49 -26.93 -1.68
CA VAL A 43 -0.24 -28.15 -2.06
C VAL A 43 -0.04 -29.21 -0.99
N THR A 44 -1.13 -29.62 -0.35
CA THR A 44 -1.13 -30.62 0.72
C THR A 44 -1.96 -31.83 0.31
N TYR A 45 -1.39 -33.03 0.47
CA TYR A 45 -2.05 -34.28 0.15
C TYR A 45 -3.08 -34.64 1.23
N LEU A 46 -4.32 -34.91 0.84
CA LEU A 46 -5.41 -35.25 1.76
C LEU A 46 -5.68 -36.77 1.85
N GLY A 47 -5.01 -37.58 1.03
CA GLY A 47 -5.28 -39.01 0.90
C GLY A 47 -6.01 -39.38 -0.39
N GLY A 48 -5.81 -40.63 -0.86
CA GLY A 48 -6.35 -41.11 -2.13
C GLY A 48 -5.82 -40.33 -3.33
N SER A 49 -6.74 -39.73 -4.11
CA SER A 49 -6.43 -38.83 -5.24
C SER A 49 -6.78 -37.37 -4.93
N SER A 50 -6.94 -37.00 -3.65
CA SER A 50 -7.40 -35.68 -3.23
C SER A 50 -6.26 -34.81 -2.69
N TYR A 51 -6.28 -33.53 -3.09
CA TYR A 51 -5.30 -32.52 -2.71
C TYR A 51 -6.02 -31.26 -2.25
N ASN A 52 -5.44 -30.55 -1.28
CA ASN A 52 -5.80 -29.19 -0.93
C ASN A 52 -4.73 -28.23 -1.46
N THR A 53 -5.15 -27.11 -2.05
CA THR A 53 -4.26 -26.13 -2.69
C THR A 53 -4.53 -24.77 -2.10
N GLU A 54 -3.53 -24.20 -1.41
CA GLU A 54 -3.59 -22.89 -0.79
C GLU A 54 -2.32 -22.10 -1.15
N PHE A 55 -2.42 -21.17 -2.09
CA PHE A 55 -1.29 -20.33 -2.52
C PHE A 55 -1.20 -18.98 -1.80
N ALA A 56 -2.19 -18.66 -0.94
CA ALA A 56 -2.15 -17.51 -0.05
C ALA A 56 -2.95 -17.79 1.22
N ASN A 57 -2.40 -17.39 2.36
CA ASN A 57 -3.06 -17.51 3.65
C ASN A 57 -4.16 -16.44 3.83
N PRO A 58 -5.43 -16.83 4.04
CA PRO A 58 -6.55 -15.89 4.11
C PRO A 58 -6.55 -15.01 5.37
N THR A 59 -5.84 -15.41 6.44
CA THR A 59 -5.75 -14.59 7.66
C THR A 59 -4.98 -13.31 7.42
N TRP A 60 -3.83 -13.39 6.74
CA TRP A 60 -3.04 -12.20 6.38
C TRP A 60 -3.69 -11.37 5.28
N TRP A 61 -4.55 -12.01 4.49
CA TRP A 61 -5.38 -11.29 3.54
C TRP A 61 -6.33 -10.31 4.24
N LEU A 62 -7.02 -10.73 5.31
CA LEU A 62 -7.85 -9.85 6.14
C LEU A 62 -7.02 -8.80 6.90
N ALA A 63 -5.75 -9.08 7.20
CA ALA A 63 -4.86 -8.11 7.83
C ALA A 63 -4.64 -6.83 6.98
N GLY A 64 -5.04 -6.84 5.70
CA GLY A 64 -5.11 -5.64 4.85
C GLY A 64 -5.91 -4.49 5.47
N PHE A 65 -6.89 -4.76 6.34
CA PHE A 65 -7.63 -3.74 7.10
C PHE A 65 -6.70 -2.89 8.01
N LEU A 66 -5.57 -3.43 8.45
CA LEU A 66 -4.59 -2.69 9.26
C LEU A 66 -4.00 -1.49 8.52
N LEU A 67 -4.06 -1.48 7.18
CA LEU A 67 -3.56 -0.38 6.35
C LEU A 67 -4.37 0.92 6.50
N PHE A 68 -5.57 0.89 7.08
CA PHE A 68 -6.33 2.11 7.38
C PHE A 68 -5.53 3.11 8.21
N VAL A 69 -4.82 2.62 9.23
CA VAL A 69 -4.07 3.46 10.17
C VAL A 69 -2.93 4.20 9.46
N PRO A 70 -1.97 3.53 8.78
CA PRO A 70 -0.89 4.23 8.11
C PRO A 70 -1.38 5.12 6.96
N ILE A 71 -2.44 4.74 6.23
CA ILE A 71 -3.07 5.60 5.21
C ILE A 71 -3.64 6.88 5.83
N TYR A 72 -4.40 6.73 6.91
CA TYR A 72 -4.99 7.85 7.66
C TYR A 72 -3.90 8.79 8.19
N LEU A 73 -2.87 8.26 8.84
CA LEU A 73 -1.79 9.03 9.42
C LEU A 73 -0.97 9.77 8.36
N SER A 74 -0.63 9.09 7.25
CA SER A 74 0.06 9.70 6.10
C SER A 74 -0.78 10.84 5.51
N SER A 75 -2.06 10.59 5.24
CA SER A 75 -2.97 11.58 4.65
C SER A 75 -3.26 12.75 5.59
N ARG A 76 -3.27 12.53 6.91
CA ARG A 76 -3.41 13.58 7.91
C ARG A 76 -2.18 14.47 7.98
N ARG A 77 -0.99 13.90 7.85
CA ARG A 77 0.28 14.66 7.87
C ARG A 77 0.54 15.38 6.55
N TYR A 78 0.21 14.76 5.42
CA TYR A 78 0.49 15.22 4.07
C TYR A 78 -0.78 15.19 3.19
N PRO A 79 -1.76 16.08 3.45
CA PRO A 79 -3.08 16.02 2.80
C PRO A 79 -3.06 16.13 1.27
N LYS A 80 -2.03 16.79 0.69
CA LYS A 80 -1.85 16.87 -0.77
C LYS A 80 -1.51 15.52 -1.43
N HIS A 81 -1.04 14.54 -0.66
CA HIS A 81 -0.60 13.23 -1.14
C HIS A 81 -1.54 12.09 -0.70
N ALA A 82 -2.78 12.42 -0.29
CA ALA A 82 -3.72 11.44 0.23
C ALA A 82 -4.07 10.35 -0.79
N ALA A 83 -4.33 10.74 -2.05
CA ALA A 83 -4.60 9.78 -3.13
C ALA A 83 -3.40 8.84 -3.37
N ILE A 84 -2.18 9.37 -3.33
CA ILE A 84 -0.96 8.57 -3.51
C ILE A 84 -0.78 7.58 -2.34
N SER A 85 -1.19 7.94 -1.12
CA SER A 85 -1.16 7.02 0.03
C SER A 85 -2.09 5.82 -0.18
N VAL A 86 -3.25 6.03 -0.80
CA VAL A 86 -4.19 4.94 -1.16
C VAL A 86 -3.56 4.04 -2.22
N VAL A 87 -2.99 4.62 -3.29
CA VAL A 87 -2.32 3.85 -4.35
C VAL A 87 -1.14 3.05 -3.80
N ALA A 88 -0.31 3.66 -2.96
CA ALA A 88 0.82 3.00 -2.31
C ALA A 88 0.38 1.77 -1.49
N ALA A 89 -0.79 1.84 -0.84
CA ALA A 89 -1.36 0.71 -0.14
C ALA A 89 -1.98 -0.33 -1.08
N LEU A 90 -2.69 0.08 -2.13
CA LEU A 90 -3.42 -0.82 -3.03
C LEU A 90 -2.53 -1.64 -3.95
N VAL A 91 -1.44 -1.07 -4.46
CA VAL A 91 -0.61 -1.74 -5.48
C VAL A 91 -0.14 -3.12 -5.02
N PRO A 92 0.44 -3.30 -3.81
CA PRO A 92 0.78 -4.64 -3.32
C PRO A 92 -0.45 -5.55 -3.15
N GLN A 93 -1.59 -5.01 -2.74
CA GLN A 93 -2.83 -5.79 -2.54
C GLN A 93 -3.38 -6.35 -3.86
N PHE A 94 -3.14 -5.67 -4.99
CA PHE A 94 -3.44 -6.21 -6.33
C PHE A 94 -2.41 -7.25 -6.80
N ALA A 95 -1.17 -7.17 -6.35
CA ALA A 95 -0.14 -8.15 -6.70
C ALA A 95 -0.42 -9.53 -6.11
N LEU A 96 -1.03 -9.60 -4.92
CA LEU A 96 -1.37 -10.87 -4.26
C LEU A 96 -2.25 -11.78 -5.13
N PRO A 97 -3.46 -11.38 -5.57
CA PRO A 97 -4.29 -12.22 -6.43
C PRO A 97 -3.62 -12.51 -7.78
N THR A 98 -2.79 -11.60 -8.31
CA THR A 98 -2.01 -11.89 -9.52
C THR A 98 -1.06 -13.07 -9.32
N VAL A 99 -0.26 -13.06 -8.25
CA VAL A 99 0.67 -14.17 -7.94
C VAL A 99 -0.09 -15.47 -7.69
N VAL A 100 -1.21 -15.41 -6.96
CA VAL A 100 -2.05 -16.57 -6.68
C VAL A 100 -2.63 -17.17 -7.96
N VAL A 101 -3.20 -16.34 -8.85
CA VAL A 101 -3.74 -16.79 -10.15
C VAL A 101 -2.65 -17.47 -10.98
N TYR A 102 -1.47 -16.86 -11.09
CA TYR A 102 -0.35 -17.49 -11.79
C TYR A 102 0.06 -18.82 -11.17
N GLY A 103 0.11 -18.94 -9.83
CA GLY A 103 0.42 -20.19 -9.14
C GLY A 103 -0.60 -21.30 -9.42
N TYR A 104 -1.89 -20.97 -9.43
CA TYR A 104 -2.94 -21.93 -9.80
C TYR A 104 -2.84 -22.35 -11.28
N MET A 105 -2.63 -21.41 -12.20
CA MET A 105 -2.54 -21.70 -13.63
C MET A 105 -1.30 -22.53 -13.99
N ASP A 106 -0.13 -22.13 -13.49
CA ASP A 106 1.15 -22.80 -13.76
C ASP A 106 1.21 -24.19 -13.11
N GLY A 107 0.61 -24.33 -11.91
CA GLY A 107 0.50 -25.62 -11.22
C GLY A 107 -0.55 -26.58 -11.80
N GLY A 108 -1.34 -26.16 -12.79
CA GLY A 108 -2.42 -26.97 -13.36
C GLY A 108 -3.64 -27.14 -12.45
N TRP A 109 -3.78 -26.29 -11.42
CA TRP A 109 -4.87 -26.29 -10.44
C TRP A 109 -5.91 -25.19 -10.70
N GLY A 110 -5.76 -24.43 -11.79
CA GLY A 110 -6.64 -23.32 -12.15
C GLY A 110 -8.08 -23.75 -12.41
N SER A 111 -9.02 -23.01 -11.82
CA SER A 111 -10.46 -23.26 -11.93
C SER A 111 -11.24 -22.05 -12.47
N GLY A 112 -10.56 -20.91 -12.64
CA GLY A 112 -11.16 -19.60 -12.88
C GLY A 112 -11.69 -18.92 -11.61
N LEU A 113 -11.90 -19.65 -10.51
CA LEU A 113 -12.38 -19.05 -9.25
C LEU A 113 -11.33 -18.16 -8.58
N GLU A 114 -10.04 -18.42 -8.84
CA GLU A 114 -8.91 -17.64 -8.35
C GLU A 114 -9.00 -16.15 -8.74
N PHE A 115 -9.67 -15.81 -9.86
CA PHE A 115 -9.88 -14.42 -10.28
C PHE A 115 -10.81 -13.64 -9.34
N PHE A 116 -11.67 -14.31 -8.57
CA PHE A 116 -12.48 -13.64 -7.55
C PHE A 116 -11.62 -13.01 -6.45
N GLY A 117 -10.35 -13.41 -6.32
CA GLY A 117 -9.38 -12.74 -5.44
C GLY A 117 -9.21 -11.25 -5.71
N TYR A 118 -9.43 -10.78 -6.95
CA TYR A 118 -9.38 -9.35 -7.29
C TYR A 118 -10.53 -8.52 -6.69
N LEU A 119 -11.64 -9.15 -6.30
CA LEU A 119 -12.74 -8.44 -5.64
C LEU A 119 -12.30 -7.80 -4.33
N PHE A 120 -11.38 -8.43 -3.59
CA PHE A 120 -10.92 -7.91 -2.32
C PHE A 120 -10.24 -6.54 -2.42
N PRO A 121 -9.15 -6.34 -3.20
CA PRO A 121 -8.54 -5.02 -3.32
C PRO A 121 -9.50 -3.99 -3.96
N ILE A 122 -10.43 -4.42 -4.82
CA ILE A 122 -11.50 -3.57 -5.35
C ILE A 122 -12.41 -3.06 -4.24
N PHE A 123 -12.90 -3.93 -3.35
CA PHE A 123 -13.76 -3.53 -2.24
C PHE A 123 -13.01 -2.78 -1.12
N MET A 124 -11.69 -2.98 -0.99
CA MET A 124 -10.86 -2.20 -0.06
C MET A 124 -10.61 -0.77 -0.53
N MET A 125 -10.57 -0.53 -1.84
CA MET A 125 -10.34 0.80 -2.41
C MET A 125 -11.23 1.91 -1.81
N PRO A 126 -12.57 1.79 -1.75
CA PRO A 126 -13.41 2.82 -1.14
C PRO A 126 -13.13 3.01 0.36
N LEU A 127 -12.78 1.95 1.09
CA LEU A 127 -12.45 2.04 2.52
C LEU A 127 -11.12 2.77 2.75
N PHE A 128 -10.10 2.48 1.94
CA PHE A 128 -8.83 3.22 1.95
C PHE A 128 -9.02 4.68 1.55
N ALA A 129 -9.85 4.94 0.54
CA ALA A 129 -10.21 6.30 0.14
C ALA A 129 -10.91 7.05 1.27
N ALA A 130 -11.83 6.41 2.00
CA ALA A 130 -12.48 6.99 3.17
C ALA A 130 -11.47 7.34 4.28
N ALA A 131 -10.57 6.41 4.64
CA ALA A 131 -9.52 6.66 5.63
C ALA A 131 -8.61 7.83 5.23
N ALA A 132 -8.20 7.88 3.96
CA ALA A 132 -7.39 8.96 3.42
C ALA A 132 -8.13 10.30 3.41
N ALA A 133 -9.41 10.32 3.04
CA ALA A 133 -10.26 11.50 3.01
C ALA A 133 -10.44 12.10 4.41
N VAL A 134 -10.76 11.27 5.40
CA VAL A 134 -10.90 11.69 6.81
C VAL A 134 -9.56 12.23 7.33
N GLY A 135 -8.45 11.53 7.07
CA GLY A 135 -7.12 11.99 7.43
C GLY A 135 -6.81 13.36 6.82
N ALA A 136 -6.96 13.50 5.50
CA ALA A 136 -6.66 14.73 4.78
C ALA A 136 -7.55 15.91 5.20
N TRP A 137 -8.84 15.66 5.48
CA TRP A 137 -9.76 16.67 5.97
C TRP A 137 -9.33 17.23 7.33
N LEU A 138 -8.99 16.37 8.29
CA LEU A 138 -8.46 16.77 9.60
C LEU A 138 -7.11 17.48 9.47
N GLY A 139 -6.23 16.99 8.59
CA GLY A 139 -4.93 17.61 8.32
C GLY A 139 -5.05 19.04 7.79
N ARG A 140 -5.92 19.26 6.80
CA ARG A 140 -6.18 20.60 6.23
C ARG A 140 -6.78 21.56 7.26
N ARG A 141 -7.69 21.09 8.11
CA ARG A 141 -8.25 21.91 9.20
C ARG A 141 -7.19 22.42 10.17
N LYS A 142 -6.17 21.61 10.47
CA LYS A 142 -5.06 22.02 11.34
C LYS A 142 -4.12 23.04 10.67
N GLN A 143 -3.98 22.99 9.35
CA GLN A 143 -3.07 23.87 8.60
C GLN A 143 -3.66 25.27 8.35
N ARG A 144 -4.99 25.38 8.11
CA ARG A 144 -5.67 26.66 7.84
C ARG A 144 -5.41 27.78 8.87
N PRO A 145 -5.43 27.54 10.20
CA PRO A 145 -5.13 28.57 11.19
C PRO A 145 -3.67 29.05 11.15
N GLN A 146 -2.73 28.18 10.77
CA GLN A 146 -1.30 28.50 10.75
C GLN A 146 -0.93 29.36 9.55
N ASP A 147 -1.58 29.16 8.41
CA ASP A 147 -1.38 29.98 7.22
C ASP A 147 -1.90 31.41 7.43
N GLY A 148 -3.04 31.58 8.13
CA GLY A 148 -3.56 32.90 8.49
C GLY A 148 -2.64 33.70 9.42
N LEU A 149 -2.06 33.06 10.44
CA LEU A 149 -1.08 33.68 11.33
C LEU A 149 0.22 34.07 10.62
N ARG A 150 0.68 33.27 9.64
CA ARG A 150 1.89 33.58 8.86
C ARG A 150 1.69 34.75 7.89
N LEU A 151 0.48 34.94 7.38
CA LEU A 151 0.13 36.06 6.51
C LEU A 151 -0.08 37.36 7.28
N ALA A 152 -0.57 37.30 8.53
CA ALA A 152 -0.76 38.47 9.39
C ALA A 152 0.54 39.01 10.02
N GLY A 153 1.62 38.22 10.02
CA GLY A 153 2.93 38.62 10.56
C GLY A 153 3.93 39.13 9.50
N ARG A 154 3.46 39.44 8.29
CA ARG A 154 4.22 40.07 7.20
C ARG A 154 3.56 41.40 6.86
#